data_AF-A0A9X5CRJ9-F1
#
_entry.id   AF-A0A9X5CRJ9-F1
#
_cell.length_a   1.000
_cell.length_b   1.000
_cell.length_c   1.000
_cell.angle_alpha   90.00
_cell.angle_beta   90.00
_cell.angle_gamma   90.00
#
_symmetry.space_group_name_H-M   'P 1'
#
loop_
_entity.id
_entity.type
_entity.pdbx_description
1 polymer ?
#
loop_
_entity_poly.entity_id
_entity_poly.type
_entity_poly.pdbx_seq_one_letter_code
_entity_poly.pdbx_strand_id
1 'polypeptide(L)'
;LVRAANRARSGPRPAPSKEPAARAAELDRLTAAEFREGADQVERMLVQSAPPAGRAEAVARATEAWEAAYWASLPEWEHQVVVDARPSLYSCFDVADLLISDVSSVISDFLASGKPYAVTNTGGLTEETFRARFPTVAAATVLTPDATGVPALLETVRHPEKDGLAEERAELRLRLLGPSEPSSQERFAEAVRALAAAAAAHRVRMTGRATAGVPAPRQA
;
A
#
# COMPACT_ATOMS: atom_id res chain seq x y z
N LEU A 1 -0.80 -26.97 3.89
CA LEU A 1 0.18 -26.86 5.00
C LEU A 1 -0.36 -26.00 6.16
N VAL A 2 -0.72 -24.72 5.94
CA VAL A 2 -1.25 -23.82 6.99
C VAL A 2 -2.42 -24.41 7.80
N ARG A 3 -3.46 -24.91 7.12
CA ARG A 3 -4.60 -25.56 7.79
C ARG A 3 -4.20 -26.80 8.62
N ALA A 4 -3.14 -27.51 8.22
CA ALA A 4 -2.64 -28.65 8.99
C ALA A 4 -1.87 -28.18 10.24
N ALA A 5 -1.08 -27.11 10.13
CA ALA A 5 -0.42 -26.50 11.28
C ALA A 5 -1.43 -25.97 12.30
N ASN A 6 -2.51 -25.32 11.87
CA ASN A 6 -3.56 -24.85 12.79
C ASN A 6 -4.25 -25.99 13.55
N ARG A 7 -4.37 -27.19 12.96
CA ARG A 7 -4.91 -28.37 13.68
C ARG A 7 -4.01 -28.87 14.81
N ALA A 8 -2.72 -28.57 14.75
CA ALA A 8 -1.75 -28.96 15.78
C ALA A 8 -1.56 -27.87 16.86
N ARG A 9 -2.21 -26.72 16.72
CA ARG A 9 -2.15 -25.60 17.66
C ARG A 9 -3.48 -25.46 18.40
N SER A 10 -3.43 -24.91 19.60
CA SER A 10 -4.63 -24.60 20.39
C SER A 10 -4.35 -23.42 21.31
N GLY A 11 -5.40 -22.72 21.72
CA GLY A 11 -5.32 -21.58 22.62
C GLY A 11 -6.69 -20.90 22.78
N PRO A 12 -6.78 -19.86 23.63
CA PRO A 12 -8.01 -19.11 23.81
C PRO A 12 -8.47 -18.50 22.49
N ARG A 13 -9.79 -18.39 22.32
CA ARG A 13 -10.41 -17.76 21.16
C ARG A 13 -11.25 -16.57 21.64
N PRO A 14 -11.23 -15.43 20.92
CA PRO A 14 -12.16 -14.34 21.18
C PRO A 14 -13.61 -14.83 21.16
N ALA A 15 -14.45 -14.24 22.01
CA ALA A 15 -15.87 -14.55 22.02
C ALA A 15 -16.49 -14.21 20.64
N PRO A 16 -17.46 -15.01 20.15
CA PRO A 16 -18.14 -14.71 18.90
C PRO A 16 -18.75 -13.30 18.93
N SER A 17 -18.34 -12.44 17.99
CA SER A 17 -18.85 -11.07 17.87
C SER A 17 -19.49 -10.86 16.51
N LYS A 18 -20.61 -10.12 16.48
CA LYS A 18 -21.24 -9.65 15.25
C LYS A 18 -20.65 -8.34 14.74
N GLU A 19 -19.72 -7.76 15.50
CA GLU A 19 -19.15 -6.44 15.20
C GLU A 19 -18.44 -6.37 13.84
N PRO A 20 -17.56 -7.32 13.45
CA PRO A 20 -16.90 -7.25 12.14
C PRO A 20 -17.90 -7.21 10.98
N ALA A 21 -18.99 -7.98 11.07
CA ALA A 21 -20.04 -8.01 10.06
C ALA A 21 -20.84 -6.69 10.03
N ALA A 22 -21.16 -6.12 11.20
CA ALA A 22 -21.86 -4.84 11.29
C ALA A 22 -21.01 -3.69 10.72
N ARG A 23 -19.70 -3.68 11.02
CA ARG A 23 -18.75 -2.70 10.46
C ARG A 23 -18.55 -2.87 8.96
N ALA A 24 -18.54 -4.11 8.46
CA ALA A 24 -18.46 -4.37 7.03
C ALA A 24 -19.67 -3.77 6.30
N ALA A 25 -20.88 -3.98 6.82
CA ALA A 25 -22.11 -3.42 6.26
C ALA A 25 -22.16 -1.87 6.32
N GLU A 26 -21.56 -1.26 7.35
CA GLU A 26 -21.39 0.20 7.41
C GLU A 26 -20.44 0.70 6.33
N LEU A 27 -19.26 0.08 6.20
CA LEU A 27 -18.28 0.44 5.19
C LEU A 27 -18.81 0.23 3.76
N ASP A 28 -19.53 -0.87 3.52
CA ASP A 28 -20.18 -1.16 2.24
C ASP A 28 -21.19 -0.07 1.87
N ARG A 29 -22.02 0.39 2.82
CA ARG A 29 -22.95 1.51 2.58
C ARG A 29 -22.23 2.82 2.28
N LEU A 30 -21.11 3.11 2.96
CA LEU A 30 -20.34 4.34 2.73
C LEU A 30 -19.59 4.34 1.41
N THR A 31 -19.19 3.16 0.93
CA THR A 31 -18.38 2.99 -0.30
C THR A 31 -19.21 2.62 -1.51
N ALA A 32 -20.47 2.22 -1.32
CA ALA A 32 -21.40 1.97 -2.39
C ALA A 32 -21.48 3.19 -3.33
N ALA A 33 -21.54 2.86 -4.62
CA ALA A 33 -21.84 3.80 -5.69
C ALA A 33 -23.04 3.24 -6.46
N GLU A 34 -24.11 4.03 -6.55
CA GLU A 34 -25.29 3.66 -7.31
C GLU A 34 -25.11 4.10 -8.76
N PHE A 35 -25.23 3.15 -9.67
CA PHE A 35 -25.23 3.39 -11.11
C PHE A 35 -26.46 2.74 -11.71
N ARG A 36 -26.95 3.27 -12.83
CA ARG A 36 -28.00 2.57 -13.59
C ARG A 36 -27.51 1.18 -14.00
N GLU A 37 -28.45 0.25 -14.11
CA GLU A 37 -28.16 -1.07 -14.65
C GLU A 37 -27.60 -0.94 -16.07
N GLY A 38 -26.50 -1.66 -16.35
CA GLY A 38 -25.80 -1.60 -17.64
C GLY A 38 -24.96 -0.33 -17.89
N ALA A 39 -24.68 0.50 -16.88
CA ALA A 39 -23.74 1.62 -17.02
C ALA A 39 -22.31 1.11 -17.30
N ASP A 40 -21.75 1.53 -18.43
CA ASP A 40 -20.36 1.27 -18.79
C ASP A 40 -19.38 2.16 -18.00
N GLN A 41 -18.07 1.92 -18.14
CA GLN A 41 -17.06 2.66 -17.39
C GLN A 41 -17.00 4.14 -17.76
N VAL A 42 -17.28 4.50 -19.02
CA VAL A 42 -17.25 5.89 -19.47
C VAL A 42 -18.40 6.64 -18.82
N GLU A 43 -19.60 6.07 -18.84
CA GLU A 43 -20.75 6.66 -18.17
C GLU A 43 -20.49 6.84 -16.68
N ARG A 44 -19.99 5.82 -15.98
CA ARG A 44 -19.66 5.90 -14.55
C ARG A 44 -18.69 7.04 -14.24
N MET A 45 -17.65 7.21 -15.06
CA MET A 45 -16.69 8.31 -14.92
C MET A 45 -17.33 9.68 -15.19
N LEU A 46 -18.26 9.79 -16.15
CA LEU A 46 -18.94 11.04 -16.47
C LEU A 46 -19.92 11.49 -15.38
N VAL A 47 -20.62 10.55 -14.74
CA VAL A 47 -21.54 10.87 -13.64
C VAL A 47 -20.84 11.01 -12.29
N GLN A 48 -19.57 10.62 -12.19
CA GLN A 48 -18.80 10.73 -10.95
C GLN A 48 -18.56 12.20 -10.61
N SER A 49 -19.36 12.70 -9.67
CA SER A 49 -19.26 14.06 -9.14
C SER A 49 -18.27 14.11 -7.97
N ALA A 50 -17.88 15.34 -7.59
CA ALA A 50 -17.11 15.55 -6.37
C ALA A 50 -17.86 14.91 -5.17
N PRO A 51 -17.19 14.07 -4.36
CA PRO A 51 -17.83 13.44 -3.22
C PRO A 51 -18.28 14.51 -2.20
N PRO A 52 -19.35 14.25 -1.42
CA PRO A 52 -19.75 15.13 -0.33
C PRO A 52 -18.59 15.38 0.64
N ALA A 53 -18.52 16.60 1.19
CA ALA A 53 -17.56 16.94 2.23
C ALA A 53 -17.68 15.98 3.41
N GLY A 54 -16.55 15.54 3.97
CA GLY A 54 -16.52 14.59 5.08
C GLY A 54 -16.63 13.11 4.68
N ARG A 55 -16.91 12.78 3.42
CA ARG A 55 -17.04 11.37 2.97
C ARG A 55 -15.72 10.62 3.11
N ALA A 56 -14.60 11.22 2.70
CA ALA A 56 -13.30 10.56 2.77
C ALA A 56 -12.92 10.21 4.21
N GLU A 57 -13.13 11.16 5.13
CA GLU A 57 -12.88 10.98 6.56
C GLU A 57 -13.84 9.94 7.17
N ALA A 58 -15.11 9.91 6.74
CA ALA A 58 -16.06 8.90 7.17
C ALA A 58 -15.67 7.49 6.71
N VAL A 59 -15.24 7.34 5.45
CA VAL A 59 -14.74 6.07 4.91
C VAL A 59 -13.47 5.64 5.66
N ALA A 60 -12.51 6.55 5.89
CA ALA A 60 -11.28 6.25 6.63
C ALA A 60 -11.59 5.72 8.05
N ARG A 61 -12.45 6.41 8.81
CA ARG A 61 -12.87 5.96 10.14
C ARG A 61 -13.59 4.62 10.12
N ALA A 62 -14.47 4.40 9.14
CA ALA A 62 -15.19 3.12 9.01
C ALA A 62 -14.24 1.97 8.65
N THR A 63 -13.24 2.23 7.81
CA THR A 63 -12.17 1.28 7.50
C THR A 63 -11.36 0.93 8.74
N GLU A 64 -10.84 1.92 9.48
CA GLU A 64 -10.10 1.68 10.73
C GLU A 64 -10.91 0.89 11.75
N ALA A 65 -12.20 1.25 11.94
CA ALA A 65 -13.08 0.55 12.87
C ALA A 65 -13.35 -0.89 12.44
N TRP A 66 -13.50 -1.13 11.12
CA TRP A 66 -13.66 -2.49 10.59
C TRP A 66 -12.38 -3.31 10.75
N GLU A 67 -11.21 -2.75 10.42
CA GLU A 67 -9.91 -3.42 10.54
C GLU A 67 -9.61 -3.78 12.01
N ALA A 68 -9.84 -2.86 12.95
CA ALA A 68 -9.70 -3.13 14.37
C ALA A 68 -10.61 -4.28 14.84
N ALA A 69 -11.88 -4.27 14.42
CA ALA A 69 -12.82 -5.35 14.75
C ALA A 69 -12.41 -6.69 14.11
N TYR A 70 -11.92 -6.67 12.86
CA TYR A 70 -11.43 -7.85 12.16
C TYR A 70 -10.25 -8.48 12.91
N TRP A 71 -9.20 -7.71 13.20
CA TRP A 71 -8.02 -8.22 13.89
C TRP A 71 -8.32 -8.70 15.31
N ALA A 72 -9.18 -8.00 16.06
CA ALA A 72 -9.61 -8.42 17.40
C ALA A 72 -10.46 -9.72 17.40
N SER A 73 -11.05 -10.09 16.26
CA SER A 73 -11.85 -11.31 16.13
C SER A 73 -11.00 -12.58 15.97
N LEU A 74 -9.71 -12.42 15.64
CA LEU A 74 -8.82 -13.53 15.33
C LEU A 74 -8.06 -13.97 16.59
N PRO A 75 -7.88 -15.28 16.81
CA PRO A 75 -7.04 -15.77 17.89
C PRO A 75 -5.55 -15.56 17.57
N GLU A 76 -4.78 -15.06 18.54
CA GLU A 76 -3.35 -14.73 18.40
C GLU A 76 -2.47 -15.90 17.93
N TRP A 77 -2.86 -17.14 18.26
CA TRP A 77 -2.05 -18.33 17.98
C TRP A 77 -2.27 -18.93 16.59
N GLU A 78 -3.32 -18.52 15.87
CA GLU A 78 -3.76 -19.14 14.64
C GLU A 78 -3.14 -18.48 13.41
N HIS A 79 -2.63 -19.30 12.48
CA HIS A 79 -2.17 -18.80 11.20
C HIS A 79 -3.35 -18.36 10.34
N GLN A 80 -3.31 -17.11 9.90
CA GLN A 80 -4.36 -16.50 9.09
C GLN A 80 -4.05 -16.61 7.59
N VAL A 81 -5.09 -16.84 6.79
CA VAL A 81 -5.00 -16.86 5.32
C VAL A 81 -5.93 -15.78 4.79
N VAL A 82 -5.34 -14.67 4.34
CA VAL A 82 -6.08 -13.53 3.79
C VAL A 82 -6.00 -13.60 2.27
N VAL A 83 -7.16 -13.72 1.61
CA VAL A 83 -7.27 -13.81 0.14
C VAL A 83 -8.29 -12.82 -0.44
N ASP A 84 -9.14 -12.26 0.42
CA ASP A 84 -10.16 -11.31 0.02
C ASP A 84 -9.59 -9.88 -0.04
N ALA A 85 -10.36 -8.97 -0.64
CA ALA A 85 -9.97 -7.56 -0.75
C ALA A 85 -9.90 -6.82 0.61
N ARG A 86 -10.42 -7.43 1.68
CA ARG A 86 -10.44 -6.90 3.04
C ARG A 86 -9.97 -8.01 4.01
N PRO A 87 -9.02 -7.74 4.92
CA PRO A 87 -8.36 -6.45 5.16
C PRO A 87 -7.46 -6.03 4.00
N SER A 88 -7.16 -4.73 3.95
CA SER A 88 -6.23 -4.20 2.96
C SER A 88 -4.84 -4.80 3.18
N LEU A 89 -4.04 -4.85 2.11
CA LEU A 89 -2.66 -5.31 2.21
C LEU A 89 -1.85 -4.48 3.22
N TYR A 90 -2.09 -3.16 3.29
CA TYR A 90 -1.44 -2.27 4.24
C TYR A 90 -1.85 -2.56 5.69
N SER A 91 -3.13 -2.88 5.95
CA SER A 91 -3.56 -3.33 7.28
C SER A 91 -2.85 -4.61 7.73
N CYS A 92 -2.62 -5.54 6.80
CA CYS A 92 -1.79 -6.72 7.07
C CYS A 92 -0.34 -6.34 7.41
N PHE A 93 0.23 -5.31 6.76
CA PHE A 93 1.57 -4.83 7.07
C PHE A 93 1.65 -4.13 8.42
N ASP A 94 0.61 -3.42 8.83
CA ASP A 94 0.57 -2.70 10.10
C ASP A 94 0.65 -3.67 11.28
N VAL A 95 -0.05 -4.81 11.20
CA VAL A 95 -0.01 -5.86 12.23
C VAL A 95 1.16 -6.85 12.09
N ALA A 96 1.88 -6.84 10.97
CA ALA A 96 3.03 -7.71 10.76
C ALA A 96 4.31 -7.09 11.31
N ASP A 97 5.13 -7.86 12.02
CA ASP A 97 6.46 -7.40 12.48
C ASP A 97 7.56 -7.63 11.43
N LEU A 98 7.32 -8.54 10.48
CA LEU A 98 8.28 -9.03 9.50
C LEU A 98 7.53 -9.53 8.26
N LEU A 99 8.09 -9.29 7.07
CA LEU A 99 7.64 -9.89 5.82
C LEU A 99 8.60 -10.99 5.35
N ILE A 100 8.08 -12.14 4.93
CA ILE A 100 8.82 -13.13 4.13
C ILE A 100 8.14 -13.19 2.76
N SER A 101 8.89 -12.91 1.70
CA SER A 101 8.40 -12.90 0.32
C SER A 101 9.41 -13.58 -0.61
N ASP A 102 8.98 -13.97 -1.79
CA ASP A 102 9.88 -14.15 -2.94
C ASP A 102 10.21 -12.79 -3.57
N VAL A 103 10.85 -12.78 -4.74
CA VAL A 103 11.14 -11.54 -5.48
C VAL A 103 9.84 -10.97 -6.05
N SER A 104 9.16 -10.16 -5.23
CA SER A 104 7.85 -9.57 -5.54
C SER A 104 7.86 -8.06 -5.32
N SER A 105 7.04 -7.34 -6.10
CA SER A 105 6.85 -5.89 -5.95
C SER A 105 6.29 -5.50 -4.58
N VAL A 106 5.63 -6.44 -3.89
CA VAL A 106 5.08 -6.26 -2.53
C VAL A 106 6.14 -5.80 -1.52
N ILE A 107 7.41 -6.14 -1.76
CA ILE A 107 8.53 -5.71 -0.92
C ILE A 107 8.66 -4.17 -0.95
N SER A 108 8.46 -3.55 -2.12
CA SER A 108 8.52 -2.09 -2.26
C SER A 108 7.44 -1.40 -1.45
N ASP A 109 6.25 -1.99 -1.36
CA ASP A 109 5.17 -1.47 -0.52
C ASP A 109 5.49 -1.67 0.96
N PHE A 110 6.00 -2.84 1.35
CA PHE A 110 6.35 -3.14 2.73
C PHE A 110 7.52 -2.30 3.24
N LEU A 111 8.47 -1.91 2.37
CA LEU A 111 9.58 -1.01 2.69
C LEU A 111 9.11 0.32 3.29
N ALA A 112 7.89 0.77 2.99
CA ALA A 112 7.31 1.97 3.62
C ALA A 112 7.25 1.86 5.15
N SER A 113 7.05 0.65 5.68
CA SER A 113 7.00 0.39 7.13
C SER A 113 8.38 0.48 7.81
N GLY A 114 9.47 0.33 7.06
CA GLY A 114 10.83 0.21 7.59
C GLY A 114 11.12 -1.09 8.35
N LYS A 115 10.13 -1.97 8.51
CA LYS A 115 10.22 -3.23 9.24
C LYS A 115 11.14 -4.23 8.51
N PRO A 116 11.74 -5.18 9.23
CA PRO A 116 12.55 -6.24 8.62
C PRO A 116 11.77 -7.00 7.54
N TYR A 117 12.48 -7.47 6.51
CA TYR A 117 11.91 -8.42 5.54
C TYR A 117 12.97 -9.39 5.03
N ALA A 118 12.51 -10.52 4.54
CA ALA A 118 13.35 -11.55 3.95
C ALA A 118 12.87 -11.95 2.56
N VAL A 119 13.84 -12.29 1.71
CA VAL A 119 13.60 -12.76 0.35
C VAL A 119 14.07 -14.20 0.21
N THR A 120 13.18 -15.08 -0.24
CA THR A 120 13.51 -16.49 -0.46
C THR A 120 14.26 -16.67 -1.79
N ASN A 121 15.50 -17.13 -1.71
CA ASN A 121 16.29 -17.53 -2.87
C ASN A 121 16.06 -19.01 -3.20
N THR A 122 15.00 -19.28 -3.95
CA THR A 122 14.61 -20.64 -4.34
C THR A 122 15.39 -21.16 -5.56
N GLY A 123 16.09 -20.28 -6.28
CA GLY A 123 16.79 -20.59 -7.53
C GLY A 123 18.22 -21.13 -7.36
N GLY A 124 18.71 -21.27 -6.11
CA GLY A 124 20.05 -21.79 -5.83
C GLY A 124 21.20 -20.87 -6.28
N LEU A 125 20.91 -19.59 -6.52
CA LEU A 125 21.93 -18.60 -6.83
C LEU A 125 22.82 -18.38 -5.60
N THR A 126 24.10 -18.04 -5.82
CA THR A 126 24.92 -17.53 -4.72
C THR A 126 24.31 -16.23 -4.20
N GLU A 127 24.47 -15.95 -2.90
CA GLU A 127 23.90 -14.74 -2.29
C GLU A 127 24.39 -13.46 -2.96
N GLU A 128 25.68 -13.40 -3.33
CA GLU A 128 26.28 -12.29 -4.07
C GLU A 128 25.58 -12.05 -5.41
N THR A 129 25.38 -13.12 -6.20
CA THR A 129 24.68 -13.02 -7.49
C THR A 129 23.22 -12.64 -7.30
N PHE A 130 22.58 -13.15 -6.24
CA PHE A 130 21.19 -12.85 -5.93
C PHE A 130 20.99 -11.37 -5.57
N ARG A 131 21.84 -10.81 -4.71
CA ARG A 131 21.84 -9.39 -4.33
C ARG A 131 22.14 -8.47 -5.51
N ALA A 132 23.10 -8.84 -6.36
CA ALA A 132 23.42 -8.06 -7.56
C ALA A 132 22.26 -8.00 -8.57
N ARG A 133 21.50 -9.10 -8.68
CA ARG A 133 20.39 -9.20 -9.64
C ARG A 133 19.12 -8.50 -9.18
N PHE A 134 18.87 -8.45 -7.87
CA PHE A 134 17.61 -7.98 -7.30
C PHE A 134 17.85 -6.83 -6.31
N PRO A 135 17.68 -5.56 -6.72
CA PRO A 135 17.99 -4.41 -5.89
C PRO A 135 17.24 -4.35 -4.55
N THR A 136 16.03 -4.90 -4.49
CA THR A 136 15.25 -4.99 -3.25
C THR A 136 15.80 -6.02 -2.27
N VAL A 137 16.70 -6.91 -2.69
CA VAL A 137 17.36 -7.86 -1.79
C VAL A 137 18.50 -7.18 -1.02
N ALA A 138 19.02 -6.04 -1.50
CA ALA A 138 20.16 -5.35 -0.89
C ALA A 138 19.99 -5.12 0.63
N ALA A 139 18.77 -4.83 1.08
CA ALA A 139 18.44 -4.58 2.48
C ALA A 139 17.61 -5.71 3.13
N ALA A 140 17.64 -6.91 2.54
CA ALA A 140 16.88 -8.08 2.99
C ALA A 140 17.76 -9.17 3.59
N THR A 141 17.20 -9.95 4.50
CA THR A 141 17.72 -11.28 4.83
C THR A 141 17.42 -12.23 3.67
N VAL A 142 18.42 -12.97 3.20
CA VAL A 142 18.23 -13.98 2.14
C VAL A 142 17.97 -15.32 2.80
N LEU A 143 16.84 -15.95 2.47
CA LEU A 143 16.50 -17.28 2.95
C LEU A 143 16.75 -18.33 1.87
N THR A 144 17.59 -19.31 2.19
CA THR A 144 17.86 -20.49 1.36
C THR A 144 16.74 -21.54 1.50
N PRO A 145 16.63 -22.50 0.57
CA PRO A 145 15.58 -23.53 0.61
C PRO A 145 15.57 -24.41 1.87
N ASP A 146 16.70 -24.51 2.58
CA ASP A 146 16.82 -25.24 3.84
C ASP A 146 16.26 -24.48 5.05
N ALA A 147 15.83 -23.23 4.87
CA ALA A 147 15.25 -22.35 5.88
C ALA A 147 16.10 -22.14 7.15
N THR A 148 17.41 -22.41 7.07
CA THR A 148 18.32 -22.33 8.23
C THR A 148 18.48 -20.91 8.77
N GLY A 149 18.21 -19.88 7.95
CA GLY A 149 18.24 -18.47 8.35
C GLY A 149 17.00 -17.98 9.10
N VAL A 150 15.91 -18.75 9.17
CA VAL A 150 14.65 -18.30 9.80
C VAL A 150 14.81 -17.99 11.31
N PRO A 151 15.50 -18.82 12.13
CA PRO A 151 15.70 -18.49 13.55
C PRO A 151 16.41 -17.16 13.77
N ALA A 152 17.49 -16.89 13.02
CA ALA A 152 18.22 -15.63 13.13
C ALA A 152 17.37 -14.42 12.70
N LEU A 153 16.54 -14.59 11.67
CA LEU A 153 15.59 -13.56 11.25
C LEU A 153 14.53 -13.26 12.31
N LEU A 154 13.99 -14.28 12.98
CA LEU A 154 13.02 -14.07 14.05
C LEU A 154 13.66 -13.42 15.29
N GLU A 155 14.94 -13.70 15.54
CA GLU A 155 15.70 -13.04 16.60
C GLU A 155 15.79 -11.52 16.38
N THR A 156 15.99 -11.03 15.16
CA THR A 156 16.04 -9.58 14.90
C THR A 156 14.69 -8.89 15.17
N VAL A 157 13.58 -9.61 15.01
CA VAL A 157 12.24 -9.10 15.35
C VAL A 157 12.06 -8.99 16.87
N ARG A 158 12.58 -9.96 17.63
CA ARG A 158 12.51 -9.96 19.10
C ARG A 158 13.53 -9.00 19.73
N HIS A 159 14.62 -8.75 19.01
CA HIS A 159 15.76 -7.96 19.42
C HIS A 159 16.13 -7.00 18.29
N PRO A 160 15.41 -5.88 18.12
CA PRO A 160 15.66 -4.92 17.03
C PRO A 160 17.09 -4.38 16.99
N GLU A 161 17.80 -4.37 18.12
CA GLU A 161 19.22 -4.02 18.20
C GLU A 161 20.15 -4.98 17.45
N LYS A 162 19.69 -6.20 17.14
CA LYS A 162 20.43 -7.18 16.32
C LYS A 162 20.15 -7.02 14.83
N ASP A 163 19.30 -6.10 14.43
CA ASP A 163 18.95 -5.86 13.04
C ASP A 163 20.02 -5.03 12.33
N GLY A 164 21.03 -5.72 11.82
CA GLY A 164 22.13 -5.12 11.06
C GLY A 164 21.76 -4.62 9.67
N LEU A 165 20.49 -4.67 9.24
CA LEU A 165 20.03 -4.21 7.92
C LEU A 165 19.15 -2.95 8.00
N ALA A 166 18.99 -2.37 9.19
CA ALA A 166 18.09 -1.24 9.40
C ALA A 166 18.52 0.01 8.61
N GLU A 167 19.81 0.29 8.55
CA GLU A 167 20.36 1.44 7.83
C GLU A 167 20.19 1.25 6.31
N GLU A 168 20.56 0.09 5.78
CA GLU A 168 20.39 -0.25 4.36
C GLU A 168 18.91 -0.20 3.95
N ARG A 169 17.99 -0.63 4.84
CA ARG A 169 16.55 -0.50 4.57
C ARG A 169 16.12 0.95 4.55
N ALA A 170 16.63 1.79 5.46
CA ALA A 170 16.31 3.22 5.47
C ALA A 170 16.81 3.92 4.20
N GLU A 171 18.02 3.62 3.75
CA GLU A 171 18.59 4.13 2.50
C GLU A 171 17.81 3.64 1.27
N LEU A 172 17.49 2.35 1.22
CA LEU A 172 16.72 1.75 0.14
C LEU A 172 15.33 2.37 0.06
N ARG A 173 14.66 2.55 1.21
CA ARG A 173 13.35 3.20 1.33
C ARG A 173 13.40 4.64 0.82
N LEU A 174 14.40 5.43 1.23
CA LEU A 174 14.58 6.79 0.75
C LEU A 174 14.81 6.83 -0.77
N ARG A 175 15.63 5.92 -1.30
CA ARG A 175 15.93 5.84 -2.73
C ARG A 175 14.71 5.47 -3.58
N LEU A 176 13.85 4.56 -3.09
CA LEU A 176 12.70 4.07 -3.85
C LEU A 176 11.43 4.91 -3.66
N LEU A 177 11.16 5.36 -2.43
CA LEU A 177 9.90 6.01 -2.06
C LEU A 177 10.05 7.53 -1.85
N GLY A 178 11.29 8.02 -1.76
CA GLY A 178 11.58 9.40 -1.38
C GLY A 178 11.44 9.62 0.13
N PRO A 179 11.49 10.88 0.58
CA PRO A 179 11.34 11.21 1.99
C PRO A 179 9.94 10.87 2.49
N SER A 180 9.81 10.61 3.80
CA SER A 180 8.50 10.40 4.43
C SER A 180 7.75 11.70 4.67
N GLU A 181 8.48 12.79 4.90
CA GLU A 181 7.93 14.08 5.24
C GLU A 181 8.44 15.18 4.28
N PRO A 182 7.54 16.00 3.69
CA PRO A 182 6.08 15.82 3.68
C PRO A 182 5.69 14.55 2.93
N SER A 183 4.52 13.98 3.19
CA SER A 183 4.08 12.70 2.61
C SER A 183 4.07 12.71 1.08
N SER A 184 4.18 11.53 0.46
CA SER A 184 4.07 11.40 -1.01
C SER A 184 2.77 11.98 -1.56
N GLN A 185 1.68 11.88 -0.80
CA GLN A 185 0.38 12.46 -1.18
C GLN A 185 0.41 13.99 -1.15
N GLU A 186 1.02 14.60 -0.13
CA GLU A 186 1.15 16.06 -0.03
C GLU A 186 2.04 16.61 -1.14
N ARG A 187 3.19 15.97 -1.40
CA ARG A 187 4.09 16.34 -2.50
C ARG A 187 3.39 16.24 -3.85
N PHE A 188 2.63 15.16 -4.06
CA PHE A 188 1.86 14.99 -5.29
C PHE A 188 0.77 16.06 -5.43
N ALA A 189 0.00 16.32 -4.36
CA ALA A 189 -1.04 17.34 -4.36
C ALA A 189 -0.48 18.74 -4.64
N GLU A 190 0.69 19.06 -4.08
CA GLU A 190 1.41 20.30 -4.37
C GLU A 190 1.83 20.39 -5.84
N ALA A 191 2.44 19.32 -6.37
CA ALA A 191 2.86 19.28 -7.78
C ALA A 191 1.67 19.45 -8.74
N VAL A 192 0.52 18.83 -8.43
CA VAL A 192 -0.72 18.99 -9.21
C VAL A 192 -1.21 20.44 -9.16
N ARG A 193 -1.22 21.08 -7.98
CA ARG A 193 -1.59 22.50 -7.86
C ARG A 193 -0.65 23.40 -8.66
N ALA A 194 0.66 23.15 -8.59
CA ALA A 194 1.66 23.91 -9.33
C ALA A 194 1.48 23.76 -10.86
N LEU A 195 1.23 22.53 -11.34
CA LEU A 195 0.95 22.26 -12.74
C LEU A 195 -0.32 22.99 -13.22
N ALA A 196 -1.39 22.97 -12.42
CA ALA A 196 -2.63 23.66 -12.74
C ALA A 196 -2.43 25.19 -12.87
N ALA A 197 -1.67 25.79 -11.94
CA ALA A 197 -1.33 27.21 -11.99
C ALA A 197 -0.50 27.56 -13.25
N ALA A 198 0.50 26.74 -13.58
CA ALA A 198 1.31 26.91 -14.79
C ALA A 198 0.47 26.82 -16.07
N ALA A 199 -0.46 25.86 -16.13
CA ALA A 199 -1.36 25.68 -17.27
C ALA A 199 -2.33 26.85 -17.43
N ALA A 200 -2.86 27.40 -16.33
CA ALA A 200 -3.71 28.59 -16.36
C ALA A 200 -2.94 29.81 -16.90
N ALA A 201 -1.72 30.05 -16.38
CA ALA A 201 -0.87 31.13 -16.86
C ALA A 201 -0.49 30.98 -18.34
N HIS A 202 -0.24 29.76 -18.80
CA HIS A 202 0.01 29.47 -20.21
C HIS A 202 -1.20 29.79 -21.09
N ARG A 203 -2.41 29.38 -20.69
CA ARG A 203 -3.64 29.69 -21.44
C ARG A 203 -3.87 31.19 -21.61
N VAL A 204 -3.69 31.97 -20.54
CA VAL A 204 -3.81 33.45 -20.59
C VAL A 204 -2.82 34.06 -21.58
N ARG A 205 -1.57 33.58 -21.62
CA ARG A 205 -0.57 34.03 -22.61
C ARG A 205 -0.96 33.69 -24.04
N MET A 206 -1.52 32.49 -24.27
CA MET A 206 -1.93 32.04 -25.60
C MET A 206 -3.15 32.80 -26.12
N THR A 207 -4.14 33.08 -25.27
CA THR A 207 -5.31 33.90 -25.63
C THR A 207 -4.92 35.34 -25.90
N GLY A 208 -4.00 35.93 -25.11
CA GLY A 208 -3.49 37.28 -25.33
C GLY A 208 -2.66 37.43 -26.62
N ARG A 209 -1.99 36.36 -27.06
CA ARG A 209 -1.30 36.32 -28.37
C ARG A 209 -2.27 36.16 -29.54
N ALA A 210 -3.32 35.34 -29.41
CA ALA A 210 -4.32 35.16 -30.47
C ALA A 210 -5.11 36.44 -30.78
N THR A 211 -5.27 37.35 -29.80
CA THR A 211 -5.92 38.66 -29.99
C THR A 211 -5.01 39.72 -30.64
N ALA A 212 -3.69 39.52 -30.64
CA ALA A 212 -2.72 40.48 -31.16
C ALA A 212 -2.23 40.06 -32.56
N GLY A 213 -3.03 40.33 -33.59
CA GLY A 213 -2.54 40.42 -34.97
C GLY A 213 -3.00 39.31 -35.93
N VAL A 214 -4.25 39.36 -36.37
CA VAL A 214 -4.57 39.00 -37.77
C VAL A 214 -4.77 40.32 -38.52
N PRO A 215 -3.81 40.76 -39.36
CA PRO A 215 -4.00 41.95 -40.18
C PRO A 215 -5.11 41.69 -41.20
N ALA A 216 -6.11 42.57 -41.27
CA ALA A 216 -7.15 42.49 -42.29
C ALA A 216 -6.52 42.62 -43.70
N PRO A 217 -6.98 41.84 -44.71
CA PRO A 217 -6.47 41.96 -46.06
C PRO A 217 -6.80 43.37 -46.61
N ARG A 218 -5.79 44.03 -47.19
CA ARG A 218 -5.94 45.37 -47.77
C ARG A 218 -6.97 45.30 -48.91
N GLN A 219 -8.04 46.08 -48.79
CA GLN A 219 -9.00 46.29 -49.87
C GLN A 219 -8.32 47.06 -51.00
N ALA A 220 -8.51 46.57 -52.23
CA ALA A 220 -7.93 47.10 -53.47
C ALA A 220 -8.65 48.36 -53.97
#